data_AF-A0A963Q4C7-F1
#
_entry.id   AF-A0A963Q4C7-F1
#
_cell.length_a   1.000
_cell.length_b   1.000
_cell.length_c   1.000
_cell.angle_alpha   90.00
_cell.angle_beta   90.00
_cell.angle_gamma   90.00
#
_symmetry.space_group_name_H-M   'P 1'
#
loop_
_entity.id
_entity.type
_entity.pdbx_description
1 polymer ?
#
loop_
_entity_poly.entity_id
_entity_poly.type
_entity_poly.pdbx_seq_one_letter_code
_entity_poly.pdbx_strand_id
1 'polypeptide(L)'
;MSSAADRLEFAPPATNGMGRSLALAVLAHLVLVAALTLGVQWRRTAPTVEVQAELWSAVPQAAAPRQVEPPPPPPAPPAPEPAPVVAPPPPVPVPDAQIALEKKREQERLEQEKQLAAQQREQERLEQLKREQEKIALEKKREQERLAALEKQREQEQREKEKLAAEKKKQQQEQERLAAEKKKREQEKLAAEKKKREQEKLAAEKKKQEQLQAQKAKEEAERLEAQRQRNLARIAGLAGATGAPGATGTAQRASGGGSSSYGGRVSAIVKPNIVFTENAQDNPTALVEVRAAPDGTIVGRKLIKSSGNKAWDEAVLKAIDKTAVLPRDIDGTVPPVLEINFRRRD
;
A
#
# COMPACT_ATOMS: atom_id res chain seq x y z
N MET A 1 41.17 -0.83 20.99
CA MET A 1 40.22 -1.18 19.91
C MET A 1 39.40 0.06 19.57
N SER A 2 40.04 1.07 18.97
CA SER A 2 39.38 2.28 18.47
C SER A 2 39.70 2.35 16.98
N SER A 3 38.80 1.86 16.14
CA SER A 3 39.02 1.79 14.68
C SER A 3 37.80 2.25 13.87
N ALA A 4 36.79 2.83 14.55
CA ALA A 4 35.60 3.39 13.91
C ALA A 4 35.68 4.92 13.74
N ALA A 5 36.51 5.62 14.52
CA ALA A 5 36.64 7.08 14.46
C ALA A 5 37.55 7.56 13.31
N ASP A 6 38.65 6.87 13.03
CA ASP A 6 39.61 7.26 11.97
C ASP A 6 39.08 7.12 10.54
N ARG A 7 37.95 6.43 10.31
CA ARG A 7 37.39 6.24 8.96
C ARG A 7 36.48 7.37 8.48
N LEU A 8 36.18 8.36 9.31
CA LEU A 8 35.23 9.44 8.98
C LEU A 8 35.90 10.78 8.64
N GLU A 9 37.23 10.91 8.81
CA GLU A 9 37.95 12.15 8.53
C GLU A 9 38.04 12.51 7.03
N PHE A 10 37.90 11.52 6.14
CA PHE A 10 37.88 11.74 4.67
C PHE A 10 36.48 11.67 4.06
N ALA A 11 35.42 11.58 4.87
CA ALA A 11 34.06 11.59 4.36
C ALA A 11 33.65 13.03 3.97
N PRO A 12 33.11 13.28 2.76
CA PRO A 12 32.65 14.61 2.39
C PRO A 12 31.55 15.07 3.36
N PRO A 13 31.46 16.38 3.68
CA PRO A 13 30.44 16.88 4.58
C PRO A 13 29.04 16.54 4.05
N ALA A 14 28.15 16.12 4.95
CA ALA A 14 26.77 15.81 4.57
C ALA A 14 26.12 17.03 3.92
N THR A 15 25.77 16.92 2.64
CA THR A 15 25.17 18.02 1.89
C THR A 15 23.74 18.24 2.38
N ASN A 16 23.52 19.28 3.18
CA ASN A 16 22.18 19.67 3.61
C ASN A 16 21.39 20.25 2.42
N GLY A 17 20.60 19.43 1.75
CA GLY A 17 19.80 19.88 0.60
C GLY A 17 19.12 18.79 -0.22
N MET A 18 19.56 17.52 -0.14
CA MET A 18 18.99 16.43 -0.94
C MET A 18 17.48 16.24 -0.74
N GLY A 19 16.96 16.49 0.46
CA GLY A 19 15.51 16.40 0.71
C GLY A 19 14.70 17.42 -0.08
N ARG A 20 15.23 18.65 -0.25
CA ARG A 20 14.57 19.72 -1.02
C ARG A 20 14.65 19.45 -2.51
N SER A 21 15.79 18.96 -3.01
CA SER A 21 15.93 18.61 -4.43
C SER A 21 15.09 17.40 -4.80
N LEU A 22 14.98 16.38 -3.93
CA LEU A 22 14.10 15.25 -4.13
C LEU A 22 12.62 15.67 -4.16
N ALA A 23 12.21 16.54 -3.23
CA ALA A 23 10.84 17.07 -3.20
C ALA A 23 10.51 17.87 -4.48
N LEU A 24 11.43 18.72 -4.94
CA LEU A 24 11.27 19.47 -6.19
C LEU A 24 11.25 18.56 -7.42
N ALA A 25 12.07 17.52 -7.44
CA ALA A 25 12.08 16.55 -8.53
C ALA A 25 10.73 15.81 -8.63
N VAL A 26 10.19 15.33 -7.51
CA VAL A 26 8.86 14.67 -7.49
C VAL A 26 7.77 15.65 -7.93
N LEU A 27 7.80 16.89 -7.45
CA LEU A 27 6.83 17.92 -7.82
C LEU A 27 6.89 18.21 -9.32
N ALA A 28 8.08 18.32 -9.91
CA ALA A 28 8.25 18.54 -11.35
C ALA A 28 7.68 17.38 -12.19
N HIS A 29 7.87 16.13 -11.76
CA HIS A 29 7.31 14.97 -12.45
C HIS A 29 5.78 14.93 -12.34
N LEU A 30 5.20 15.29 -11.20
CA LEU A 30 3.75 15.38 -11.04
C LEU A 30 3.14 16.47 -11.93
N VAL A 31 3.79 17.63 -12.05
CA VAL A 31 3.38 18.70 -12.97
C VAL A 31 3.45 18.24 -14.43
N LEU A 32 4.52 17.53 -14.82
CA LEU A 32 4.65 16.98 -16.17
C LEU A 32 3.51 15.99 -16.50
N VAL A 33 3.21 15.08 -15.57
CA VAL A 33 2.12 14.11 -15.75
C VAL A 33 0.76 14.82 -15.84
N ALA A 34 0.51 15.82 -14.99
CA ALA A 34 -0.69 16.63 -15.07
C ALA A 34 -0.82 17.34 -16.43
N ALA A 35 0.26 17.97 -16.92
CA ALA A 35 0.28 18.62 -18.22
C ALA A 35 0.02 17.65 -19.38
N LEU A 36 0.60 16.44 -19.35
CA LEU A 36 0.35 15.40 -20.35
C LEU A 36 -1.09 14.90 -20.30
N THR A 37 -1.66 14.71 -19.11
CA THR A 37 -3.06 14.26 -18.97
C THR A 37 -4.05 15.31 -19.48
N LEU A 38 -3.83 16.60 -19.18
CA LEU A 38 -4.64 17.71 -19.66
C LEU A 38 -4.48 17.93 -21.18
N GLY A 39 -3.26 17.83 -21.71
CA GLY A 39 -2.96 18.01 -23.13
C GLY A 39 -3.49 16.87 -24.02
N VAL A 40 -3.42 15.62 -23.53
CA VAL A 40 -3.96 14.46 -24.26
C VAL A 40 -5.48 14.45 -24.22
N GLN A 41 -6.11 14.89 -23.13
CA GLN A 41 -7.58 14.97 -23.04
C GLN A 41 -8.18 15.95 -24.07
N TRP A 42 -7.46 17.03 -24.43
CA TRP A 42 -7.94 18.01 -25.41
C TRP A 42 -7.78 17.58 -26.88
N ARG A 43 -6.99 16.51 -27.17
CA ARG A 43 -6.89 15.87 -28.49
C ARG A 43 -7.76 14.61 -28.64
N ARG A 44 -8.66 14.34 -27.68
CA ARG A 44 -9.60 13.19 -27.74
C ARG A 44 -10.88 13.44 -28.53
N THR A 45 -10.96 14.52 -29.30
CA THR A 45 -11.87 14.55 -30.45
C THR A 45 -11.25 13.68 -31.54
N ALA A 46 -11.56 12.38 -31.49
CA ALA A 46 -11.39 11.55 -32.66
C ALA A 46 -12.14 12.25 -33.80
N PRO A 47 -11.51 12.56 -34.95
CA PRO A 47 -12.31 12.70 -36.15
C PRO A 47 -13.09 11.40 -36.22
N THR A 48 -14.42 11.48 -36.12
CA THR A 48 -15.29 10.43 -36.61
C THR A 48 -14.87 10.23 -38.04
N VAL A 49 -13.94 9.30 -38.24
CA VAL A 49 -13.73 8.65 -39.51
C VAL A 49 -15.02 7.87 -39.64
N GLU A 50 -16.05 8.56 -40.10
CA GLU A 50 -17.11 7.97 -40.89
C GLU A 50 -16.34 7.31 -42.01
N VAL A 51 -15.96 6.06 -41.78
CA VAL A 51 -15.71 5.13 -42.85
C VAL A 51 -17.07 5.05 -43.53
N GLN A 52 -17.34 6.02 -44.39
CA GLN A 52 -18.05 5.76 -45.62
C GLN A 52 -17.23 4.64 -46.22
N ALA A 53 -17.62 3.42 -45.88
CA ALA A 53 -17.43 2.31 -46.78
C ALA A 53 -18.17 2.76 -48.03
N GLU A 54 -17.47 3.51 -48.88
CA GLU A 54 -17.59 3.31 -50.29
C GLU A 54 -17.30 1.83 -50.48
N LEU A 55 -18.37 1.06 -50.35
CA LEU A 55 -18.52 -0.28 -50.82
C LEU A 55 -18.28 -0.16 -52.32
N TRP A 56 -17.02 -0.17 -52.73
CA TRP A 56 -16.63 -0.50 -54.08
C TRP A 56 -16.88 -2.01 -54.24
N SER A 57 -18.16 -2.39 -54.18
CA SER A 57 -18.63 -3.43 -55.07
C SER A 57 -18.33 -2.88 -56.45
N ALA A 58 -17.38 -3.47 -57.15
CA ALA A 58 -17.24 -3.29 -58.58
C ALA A 58 -18.53 -3.79 -59.24
N VAL A 59 -19.54 -2.92 -59.29
CA VAL A 59 -20.58 -3.00 -60.30
C VAL A 59 -19.86 -2.67 -61.60
N PRO A 60 -19.87 -3.54 -62.61
CA PRO A 60 -19.35 -3.18 -63.90
C PRO A 60 -20.17 -1.99 -64.39
N GLN A 61 -19.56 -0.80 -64.43
CA GLN A 61 -20.13 0.29 -65.19
C GLN A 61 -20.09 -0.17 -66.65
N ALA A 62 -21.26 -0.57 -67.15
CA ALA A 62 -21.45 -0.80 -68.57
C ALA A 62 -20.94 0.45 -69.30
N ALA A 63 -20.04 0.22 -70.26
CA ALA A 63 -19.62 1.26 -71.18
C ALA A 63 -20.86 1.98 -71.72
N ALA A 64 -20.84 3.31 -71.68
CA ALA A 64 -21.86 4.12 -72.32
C ALA A 64 -22.08 3.64 -73.76
N PRO A 65 -23.33 3.53 -74.24
CA PRO A 65 -23.57 3.28 -75.66
C PRO A 65 -22.83 4.34 -76.46
N ARG A 66 -22.05 3.87 -77.44
CA ARG A 66 -21.36 4.69 -78.43
C ARG A 66 -22.35 5.74 -78.94
N GLN A 67 -21.99 7.02 -78.84
CA GLN A 67 -22.71 8.07 -79.53
C GLN A 67 -22.78 7.69 -81.00
N VAL A 68 -24.00 7.55 -81.51
CA VAL A 68 -24.28 7.41 -82.94
C VAL A 68 -23.94 8.76 -83.55
N GLU A 69 -22.87 8.82 -84.33
CA GLU A 69 -22.64 9.96 -85.22
C GLU A 69 -23.85 10.09 -86.16
N PRO A 70 -24.37 11.30 -86.39
CA PRO A 70 -25.46 11.51 -87.32
C PRO A 70 -25.04 11.03 -88.72
N PRO A 71 -25.95 10.38 -89.48
CA PRO A 71 -25.64 9.91 -90.81
C PRO A 71 -25.25 11.07 -91.73
N PRO A 72 -24.26 10.90 -92.63
CA PRO A 72 -23.95 11.90 -93.63
C PRO A 72 -25.15 12.15 -94.56
N PRO A 73 -25.32 13.40 -95.04
CA PRO A 73 -26.46 13.79 -95.87
C PRO A 73 -26.48 13.04 -97.22
N PRO A 74 -27.69 12.77 -97.76
CA PRO A 74 -27.83 12.04 -99.00
C PRO A 74 -27.35 12.87 -100.21
N PRO A 75 -26.63 12.27 -101.17
CA PRO A 75 -26.38 12.92 -102.45
C PRO A 75 -27.68 13.00 -103.29
N ALA A 76 -27.86 14.14 -103.93
CA ALA A 76 -28.96 14.47 -104.83
C ALA A 76 -28.91 13.64 -106.15
N PRO A 77 -30.06 13.47 -106.83
CA PRO A 77 -30.23 12.51 -107.90
C PRO A 77 -29.78 13.05 -109.26
N PRO A 78 -29.46 12.17 -110.22
CA PRO A 78 -29.74 12.41 -111.62
C PRO A 78 -30.79 11.44 -112.18
N ALA A 79 -31.72 12.00 -112.94
CA ALA A 79 -32.69 11.34 -113.82
C ALA A 79 -32.14 11.26 -115.26
N PRO A 80 -32.89 10.78 -116.28
CA PRO A 80 -33.56 9.48 -116.44
C PRO A 80 -33.19 8.76 -117.78
N GLU A 81 -33.55 7.46 -117.86
CA GLU A 81 -33.89 6.61 -119.04
C GLU A 81 -32.89 6.48 -120.23
N PRO A 82 -32.86 5.37 -121.03
CA PRO A 82 -34.02 4.59 -121.48
C PRO A 82 -33.86 3.04 -121.54
N ALA A 83 -34.97 2.36 -121.81
CA ALA A 83 -35.01 0.94 -122.13
C ALA A 83 -34.27 0.61 -123.44
N PRO A 84 -33.64 -0.58 -123.52
CA PRO A 84 -33.94 -1.43 -124.68
C PRO A 84 -33.98 -2.94 -124.38
N VAL A 85 -35.04 -3.56 -124.92
CA VAL A 85 -35.05 -4.76 -125.80
C VAL A 85 -34.09 -5.94 -125.52
N VAL A 86 -34.69 -7.03 -125.00
CA VAL A 86 -34.70 -8.45 -125.45
C VAL A 86 -33.50 -9.07 -126.22
N ALA A 87 -33.10 -10.26 -125.71
CA ALA A 87 -32.42 -11.45 -126.30
C ALA A 87 -30.87 -11.56 -126.25
N PRO A 88 -30.26 -12.78 -126.29
CA PRO A 88 -30.53 -14.10 -125.70
C PRO A 88 -29.32 -14.58 -124.80
N PRO A 89 -29.26 -15.80 -124.22
CA PRO A 89 -28.32 -16.10 -123.11
C PRO A 89 -26.90 -16.50 -123.57
N PRO A 90 -25.83 -16.10 -122.86
CA PRO A 90 -24.51 -16.70 -122.99
C PRO A 90 -24.20 -17.68 -121.83
N PRO A 91 -23.24 -18.60 -122.04
CA PRO A 91 -23.18 -19.88 -121.34
C PRO A 91 -22.57 -19.76 -119.94
N VAL A 92 -23.06 -20.60 -119.03
CA VAL A 92 -22.38 -21.00 -117.79
C VAL A 92 -20.93 -21.42 -118.08
N PRO A 93 -19.92 -20.78 -117.45
CA PRO A 93 -18.61 -21.38 -117.28
C PRO A 93 -18.61 -22.17 -115.96
N VAL A 94 -18.77 -23.48 -116.06
CA VAL A 94 -18.10 -24.43 -115.16
C VAL A 94 -16.66 -24.56 -115.67
N PRO A 95 -15.57 -24.61 -114.84
CA PRO A 95 -15.51 -25.30 -113.54
C PRO A 95 -14.50 -24.72 -112.49
N ASP A 96 -14.95 -24.08 -111.40
CA ASP A 96 -14.07 -23.64 -110.27
C ASP A 96 -14.35 -24.36 -108.93
N ALA A 97 -14.95 -25.56 -108.96
CA ALA A 97 -15.24 -26.35 -107.76
C ALA A 97 -13.99 -26.69 -106.92
N GLN A 98 -12.80 -26.70 -107.54
CA GLN A 98 -11.52 -26.98 -106.86
C GLN A 98 -11.00 -25.78 -106.04
N ILE A 99 -11.15 -24.54 -106.54
CA ILE A 99 -10.74 -23.30 -105.83
C ILE A 99 -11.64 -23.05 -104.62
N ALA A 100 -12.93 -23.37 -104.71
CA ALA A 100 -13.87 -23.29 -103.60
C ALA A 100 -13.56 -24.31 -102.49
N LEU A 101 -13.15 -25.52 -102.85
CA LEU A 101 -12.76 -26.56 -101.89
C LEU A 101 -11.46 -26.20 -101.15
N GLU A 102 -10.49 -25.59 -101.83
CA GLU A 102 -9.23 -25.17 -101.23
C GLU A 102 -9.41 -24.00 -100.26
N LYS A 103 -10.20 -22.97 -100.63
CA LYS A 103 -10.57 -21.87 -99.72
C LYS A 103 -11.31 -22.37 -98.47
N LYS A 104 -12.18 -23.36 -98.61
CA LYS A 104 -12.89 -23.98 -97.47
C LYS A 104 -11.92 -24.72 -96.54
N ARG A 105 -10.96 -25.48 -97.08
CA ARG A 105 -9.91 -26.15 -96.29
C ARG A 105 -9.00 -25.14 -95.60
N GLU A 106 -8.66 -24.04 -96.24
CA GLU A 106 -7.87 -22.96 -95.62
C GLU A 106 -8.64 -22.27 -94.48
N GLN A 107 -9.93 -22.00 -94.67
CA GLN A 107 -10.81 -21.48 -93.61
C GLN A 107 -10.90 -22.44 -92.43
N GLU A 108 -11.12 -23.75 -92.66
CA GLU A 108 -11.15 -24.77 -91.61
C GLU A 108 -9.81 -24.84 -90.84
N ARG A 109 -8.65 -24.71 -91.51
CA ARG A 109 -7.34 -24.63 -90.84
C ARG A 109 -7.18 -23.37 -90.00
N LEU A 110 -7.57 -22.20 -90.52
CA LEU A 110 -7.54 -20.94 -89.78
C LEU A 110 -8.49 -20.97 -88.56
N GLU A 111 -9.64 -21.62 -88.67
CA GLU A 111 -10.56 -21.83 -87.56
C GLU A 111 -9.98 -22.80 -86.51
N GLN A 112 -9.38 -23.91 -86.93
CA GLN A 112 -8.69 -24.84 -86.03
C GLN A 112 -7.51 -24.16 -85.31
N GLU A 113 -6.70 -23.37 -86.02
CA GLU A 113 -5.59 -22.61 -85.44
C GLU A 113 -6.10 -21.57 -84.42
N LYS A 114 -7.18 -20.86 -84.73
CA LYS A 114 -7.84 -19.93 -83.78
C LYS A 114 -8.39 -20.67 -82.55
N GLN A 115 -8.98 -21.85 -82.71
CA GLN A 115 -9.48 -22.66 -81.59
C GLN A 115 -8.33 -23.15 -80.70
N LEU A 116 -7.24 -23.65 -81.27
CA LEU A 116 -6.05 -24.05 -80.51
C LEU A 116 -5.42 -22.86 -79.78
N ALA A 117 -5.28 -21.71 -80.45
CA ALA A 117 -4.78 -20.49 -79.82
C ALA A 117 -5.71 -20.00 -78.69
N ALA A 118 -7.03 -20.15 -78.83
CA ALA A 118 -7.98 -19.82 -77.77
C ALA A 118 -7.88 -20.78 -76.58
N GLN A 119 -7.76 -22.09 -76.83
CA GLN A 119 -7.55 -23.09 -75.78
C GLN A 119 -6.22 -22.88 -75.04
N GLN A 120 -5.14 -22.56 -75.76
CA GLN A 120 -3.85 -22.23 -75.15
C GLN A 120 -3.94 -20.99 -74.25
N ARG A 121 -4.60 -19.91 -74.72
CA ARG A 121 -4.82 -18.70 -73.90
C ARG A 121 -5.68 -18.98 -72.66
N GLU A 122 -6.67 -19.86 -72.76
CA GLU A 122 -7.49 -20.26 -71.62
C GLU A 122 -6.67 -21.07 -70.61
N GLN A 123 -5.86 -22.02 -71.07
CA GLN A 123 -4.94 -22.79 -70.21
C GLN A 123 -3.92 -21.87 -69.51
N GLU A 124 -3.31 -20.93 -70.22
CA GLU A 124 -2.40 -19.94 -69.64
C GLU A 124 -3.09 -19.06 -68.60
N ARG A 125 -4.32 -18.61 -68.86
CA ARG A 125 -5.11 -17.84 -67.87
C ARG A 125 -5.43 -18.65 -66.63
N LEU A 126 -5.83 -19.92 -66.78
CA LEU A 126 -6.08 -20.81 -65.65
C LEU A 126 -4.80 -21.09 -64.86
N GLU A 127 -3.66 -21.25 -65.52
CA GLU A 127 -2.37 -21.42 -64.87
C GLU A 127 -1.94 -20.14 -64.12
N GLN A 128 -2.13 -18.96 -64.72
CA GLN A 128 -1.88 -17.68 -64.06
C GLN A 128 -2.75 -17.50 -62.82
N LEU A 129 -4.05 -17.81 -62.90
CA LEU A 129 -4.97 -17.76 -61.75
C LEU A 129 -4.56 -18.74 -60.65
N LYS A 130 -4.13 -19.98 -61.02
CA LYS A 130 -3.62 -20.95 -60.05
C LYS A 130 -2.34 -20.46 -59.37
N ARG A 131 -1.38 -19.92 -60.13
CA ARG A 131 -0.14 -19.34 -59.59
C ARG A 131 -0.42 -18.14 -58.69
N GLU A 132 -1.39 -17.31 -59.03
CA GLU A 132 -1.82 -16.18 -58.20
C GLU A 132 -2.48 -16.65 -56.90
N GLN A 133 -3.40 -17.62 -56.98
CA GLN A 133 -4.01 -18.23 -55.78
C GLN A 133 -2.97 -18.90 -54.88
N GLU A 134 -1.99 -19.59 -55.44
CA GLU A 134 -0.90 -20.21 -54.68
C GLU A 134 -0.04 -19.16 -53.98
N LYS A 135 0.29 -18.05 -54.67
CA LYS A 135 1.02 -16.92 -54.05
C LYS A 135 0.23 -16.30 -52.90
N ILE A 136 -1.06 -16.06 -53.08
CA ILE A 136 -1.94 -15.52 -52.03
C ILE A 136 -2.03 -16.50 -50.85
N ALA A 137 -2.18 -17.79 -51.11
CA ALA A 137 -2.23 -18.82 -50.07
C ALA A 137 -0.90 -18.91 -49.30
N LEU A 138 0.23 -18.83 -49.99
CA LEU A 138 1.56 -18.82 -49.38
C LEU A 138 1.80 -17.56 -48.55
N GLU A 139 1.39 -16.39 -49.04
CA GLU A 139 1.50 -15.12 -48.31
C GLU A 139 0.64 -15.14 -47.03
N LYS A 140 -0.62 -15.57 -47.12
CA LYS A 140 -1.48 -15.77 -45.95
C LYS A 140 -0.90 -16.75 -44.94
N LYS A 141 -0.31 -17.86 -45.41
CA LYS A 141 0.35 -18.82 -44.52
C LYS A 141 1.56 -18.21 -43.82
N ARG A 142 2.40 -17.45 -44.54
CA ARG A 142 3.55 -16.74 -43.96
C ARG A 142 3.13 -15.67 -42.96
N GLU A 143 2.04 -14.95 -43.23
CA GLU A 143 1.48 -13.97 -42.30
C GLU A 143 0.97 -14.64 -41.02
N GLN A 144 0.21 -15.74 -41.15
CA GLN A 144 -0.25 -16.53 -40.00
C GLN A 144 0.92 -17.08 -39.17
N GLU A 145 1.97 -17.61 -39.81
CA GLU A 145 3.18 -18.08 -39.11
C GLU A 145 3.89 -16.93 -38.39
N ARG A 146 3.97 -15.73 -38.98
CA ARG A 146 4.56 -14.54 -38.34
C ARG A 146 3.74 -14.08 -37.13
N LEU A 147 2.41 -14.06 -37.25
CA LEU A 147 1.52 -13.70 -36.14
C LEU A 147 1.61 -14.71 -35.00
N ALA A 148 1.59 -16.01 -35.31
CA ALA A 148 1.76 -17.08 -34.32
C ALA A 148 3.15 -17.02 -33.65
N ALA A 149 4.21 -16.72 -34.41
CA ALA A 149 5.55 -16.53 -33.86
C ALA A 149 5.64 -15.31 -32.93
N LEU A 150 5.02 -14.19 -33.31
CA LEU A 150 4.95 -12.97 -32.49
C LEU A 150 4.15 -13.20 -31.20
N GLU A 151 3.02 -13.89 -31.27
CA GLU A 151 2.21 -14.25 -30.12
C GLU A 151 2.98 -15.15 -29.16
N LYS A 152 3.67 -16.17 -29.69
CA LYS A 152 4.54 -17.05 -28.89
C LYS A 152 5.70 -16.29 -28.24
N GLN A 153 6.32 -15.33 -28.93
CA GLN A 153 7.34 -14.46 -28.34
C GLN A 153 6.78 -13.59 -27.21
N ARG A 154 5.60 -13.00 -27.39
CA ARG A 154 4.94 -12.19 -26.35
C ARG A 154 4.57 -13.04 -25.13
N GLU A 155 4.07 -14.26 -25.35
CA GLU A 155 3.75 -15.18 -24.26
C GLU A 155 5.02 -15.60 -23.49
N GLN A 156 6.13 -15.88 -24.21
CA GLN A 156 7.42 -16.16 -23.58
C GLN A 156 7.92 -14.97 -22.76
N GLU A 157 7.89 -13.77 -23.31
CA GLU A 157 8.30 -12.55 -22.60
C GLU A 157 7.42 -12.28 -21.38
N GLN A 158 6.10 -12.50 -21.46
CA GLN A 158 5.19 -12.38 -20.32
C GLN A 158 5.49 -13.43 -19.25
N ARG A 159 5.70 -14.68 -19.62
CA ARG A 159 6.09 -15.75 -18.68
C ARG A 159 7.43 -15.47 -18.02
N GLU A 160 8.41 -14.93 -18.74
CA GLU A 160 9.69 -14.53 -18.18
C GLU A 160 9.56 -13.33 -17.24
N LYS A 161 8.77 -12.31 -17.60
CA LYS A 161 8.45 -11.18 -16.73
C LYS A 161 7.72 -11.61 -15.47
N GLU A 162 6.76 -12.53 -15.57
CA GLU A 162 6.05 -13.08 -14.42
C GLU A 162 6.98 -13.89 -13.52
N LYS A 163 7.83 -14.75 -14.09
CA LYS A 163 8.85 -15.49 -13.34
C LYS A 163 9.81 -14.54 -12.62
N LEU A 164 10.31 -13.52 -13.30
CA LEU A 164 11.21 -12.53 -12.72
C LEU A 164 10.52 -11.71 -11.63
N ALA A 165 9.25 -11.34 -11.81
CA ALA A 165 8.46 -10.64 -10.80
C ALA A 165 8.19 -11.53 -9.58
N ALA A 166 7.86 -12.80 -9.79
CA ALA A 166 7.66 -13.79 -8.73
C ALA A 166 8.96 -14.06 -7.96
N GLU A 167 10.09 -14.16 -8.65
CA GLU A 167 11.41 -14.33 -8.05
C GLU A 167 11.80 -13.09 -7.22
N LYS A 168 11.65 -11.88 -7.78
CA LYS A 168 11.89 -10.63 -7.03
C LYS A 168 10.99 -10.52 -5.79
N LYS A 169 9.72 -10.91 -5.90
CA LYS A 169 8.79 -10.92 -4.76
C LYS A 169 9.23 -11.93 -3.69
N LYS A 170 9.67 -13.13 -4.09
CA LYS A 170 10.23 -14.12 -3.15
C LYS A 170 11.50 -13.61 -2.47
N GLN A 171 12.43 -13.02 -3.23
CA GLN A 171 13.66 -12.44 -2.68
C GLN A 171 13.37 -11.29 -1.71
N GLN A 172 12.42 -10.40 -2.03
CA GLN A 172 12.00 -9.32 -1.13
C GLN A 172 11.37 -9.87 0.15
N GLN A 173 10.48 -10.86 0.05
CA GLN A 173 9.87 -11.50 1.22
C GLN A 173 10.90 -12.22 2.09
N GLU A 174 11.89 -12.88 1.49
CA GLU A 174 12.98 -13.53 2.23
C GLU A 174 13.87 -12.49 2.93
N GLN A 175 14.24 -11.41 2.24
CA GLN A 175 15.00 -10.31 2.86
C GLN A 175 14.23 -9.65 4.00
N GLU A 176 12.92 -9.42 3.85
CA GLU A 176 12.07 -8.85 4.89
C GLU A 176 11.95 -9.81 6.08
N ARG A 177 11.80 -11.11 5.85
CA ARG A 177 11.78 -12.12 6.92
C ARG A 177 13.12 -12.17 7.66
N LEU A 178 14.24 -12.19 6.95
CA LEU A 178 15.58 -12.16 7.55
C LEU A 178 15.83 -10.87 8.33
N ALA A 179 15.37 -9.72 7.82
CA ALA A 179 15.46 -8.43 8.51
C ALA A 179 14.59 -8.40 9.77
N ALA A 180 13.36 -8.91 9.69
CA ALA A 180 12.44 -9.01 10.83
C ALA A 180 12.98 -9.98 11.90
N GLU A 181 13.55 -11.11 11.50
CA GLU A 181 14.17 -12.07 12.41
C GLU A 181 15.41 -11.47 13.11
N LYS A 182 16.28 -10.78 12.36
CA LYS A 182 17.43 -10.06 12.94
C LYS A 182 16.97 -9.02 13.95
N LYS A 183 15.96 -8.20 13.60
CA LYS A 183 15.41 -7.17 14.50
C LYS A 183 14.79 -7.79 15.76
N LYS A 184 14.06 -8.90 15.64
CA LYS A 184 13.49 -9.62 16.79
C LYS A 184 14.59 -10.19 17.69
N ARG A 185 15.64 -10.81 17.11
CA ARG A 185 16.78 -11.35 17.85
C ARG A 185 17.59 -10.27 18.54
N GLU A 186 17.78 -9.12 17.92
CA GLU A 186 18.45 -7.96 18.53
C GLU A 186 17.62 -7.39 19.69
N GLN A 187 16.30 -7.23 19.51
CA GLN A 187 15.40 -6.80 20.58
C GLN A 187 15.39 -7.77 21.76
N GLU A 188 15.38 -9.07 21.50
CA GLU A 188 15.44 -10.10 22.55
C GLU A 188 16.77 -10.07 23.31
N LYS A 189 17.90 -9.93 22.60
CA LYS A 189 19.21 -9.75 23.23
C LYS A 189 19.26 -8.49 24.08
N LEU A 190 18.76 -7.36 23.58
CA LEU A 190 18.72 -6.10 24.31
C LEU A 190 17.81 -6.19 25.55
N ALA A 191 16.68 -6.88 25.44
CA ALA A 191 15.75 -7.11 26.56
C ALA A 191 16.37 -8.06 27.60
N ALA A 192 17.05 -9.13 27.16
CA ALA A 192 17.75 -10.06 28.05
C ALA A 192 18.92 -9.37 28.77
N GLU A 193 19.69 -8.53 28.08
CA GLU A 193 20.77 -7.75 28.67
C GLU A 193 20.24 -6.74 29.69
N LYS A 194 19.15 -6.02 29.37
CA LYS A 194 18.48 -5.13 30.32
C LYS A 194 18.00 -5.87 31.57
N LYS A 195 17.33 -7.02 31.41
CA LYS A 195 16.91 -7.86 32.54
C LYS A 195 18.09 -8.34 33.38
N LYS A 196 19.17 -8.79 32.75
CA LYS A 196 20.39 -9.23 33.46
C LYS A 196 21.02 -8.08 34.24
N ARG A 197 21.12 -6.89 33.63
CA ARG A 197 21.68 -5.69 34.28
C ARG A 197 20.81 -5.18 35.42
N GLU A 198 19.49 -5.28 35.29
CA GLU A 198 18.54 -4.94 36.36
C GLU A 198 18.62 -5.92 37.52
N GLN A 199 18.68 -7.23 37.25
CA GLN A 199 18.90 -8.26 38.26
C GLN A 199 20.23 -8.09 38.99
N GLU A 200 21.31 -7.76 38.27
CA GLU A 200 22.62 -7.51 38.87
C GLU A 200 22.60 -6.26 39.76
N LYS A 201 21.92 -5.19 39.34
CA LYS A 201 21.73 -3.98 40.17
C LYS A 201 20.92 -4.28 41.43
N LEU A 202 19.81 -5.00 41.31
CA LEU A 202 18.99 -5.43 42.44
C LEU A 202 19.79 -6.33 43.40
N ALA A 203 20.56 -7.27 42.89
CA ALA A 203 21.42 -8.13 43.71
C ALA A 203 22.53 -7.33 44.41
N ALA A 204 23.17 -6.40 43.71
CA ALA A 204 24.20 -5.52 44.28
C ALA A 204 23.62 -4.58 45.36
N GLU A 205 22.43 -4.02 45.12
CA GLU A 205 21.73 -3.16 46.07
C GLU A 205 21.33 -3.95 47.32
N LYS A 206 20.77 -5.16 47.15
CA LYS A 206 20.41 -6.04 48.27
C LYS A 206 21.64 -6.43 49.09
N LYS A 207 22.77 -6.75 48.44
CA LYS A 207 24.04 -7.07 49.12
C LYS A 207 24.62 -5.85 49.85
N LYS A 208 24.50 -4.66 49.27
CA LYS A 208 24.92 -3.40 49.92
C LYS A 208 24.02 -3.08 51.12
N GLN A 209 22.72 -3.31 51.01
CA GLN A 209 21.75 -3.09 52.09
C GLN A 209 21.98 -4.07 53.26
N GLU A 210 22.25 -5.34 52.96
CA GLU A 210 22.59 -6.38 53.94
C GLU A 210 23.94 -6.10 54.63
N GLN A 211 24.96 -5.63 53.88
CA GLN A 211 26.22 -5.16 54.47
C GLN A 211 26.03 -3.94 55.37
N LEU A 212 25.21 -2.97 54.95
CA LEU A 212 24.91 -1.79 55.76
C LEU A 212 24.15 -2.17 57.04
N GLN A 213 23.20 -3.10 56.96
CA GLN A 213 22.49 -3.63 58.13
C GLN A 213 23.43 -4.41 59.05
N ALA A 214 24.31 -5.26 58.51
CA ALA A 214 25.31 -5.97 59.29
C ALA A 214 26.31 -5.03 59.97
N GLN A 215 26.73 -3.94 59.30
CA GLN A 215 27.57 -2.90 59.91
C GLN A 215 26.82 -2.16 61.03
N LYS A 216 25.57 -1.75 60.79
CA LYS A 216 24.74 -1.11 61.83
C LYS A 216 24.51 -2.02 63.04
N ALA A 217 24.25 -3.31 62.81
CA ALA A 217 24.08 -4.27 63.90
C ALA A 217 25.39 -4.48 64.69
N LYS A 218 26.55 -4.49 64.02
CA LYS A 218 27.86 -4.53 64.70
C LYS A 218 28.12 -3.26 65.50
N GLU A 219 27.86 -2.08 64.94
CA GLU A 219 28.03 -0.80 65.63
C GLU A 219 27.09 -0.68 66.84
N GLU A 220 25.85 -1.14 66.71
CA GLU A 220 24.87 -1.17 67.81
C GLU A 220 25.27 -2.15 68.92
N ALA A 221 25.76 -3.34 68.56
CA ALA A 221 26.29 -4.30 69.53
C ALA A 221 27.51 -3.73 70.29
N GLU A 222 28.43 -3.07 69.59
CA GLU A 222 29.61 -2.43 70.19
C GLU A 222 29.20 -1.25 71.09
N ARG A 223 28.22 -0.44 70.69
CA ARG A 223 27.64 0.61 71.55
C ARG A 223 26.98 0.04 72.80
N LEU A 224 26.24 -1.06 72.68
CA LEU A 224 25.57 -1.71 73.81
C LEU A 224 26.59 -2.30 74.79
N GLU A 225 27.68 -2.91 74.28
CA GLU A 225 28.80 -3.36 75.12
C GLU A 225 29.53 -2.21 75.80
N ALA A 226 29.81 -1.12 75.07
CA ALA A 226 30.39 0.09 75.65
C ALA A 226 29.47 0.68 76.73
N GLN A 227 28.14 0.65 76.55
CA GLN A 227 27.17 1.03 77.57
C GLN A 227 27.20 0.08 78.77
N ARG A 228 27.28 -1.25 78.56
CA ARG A 228 27.42 -2.22 79.66
C ARG A 228 28.70 -1.96 80.45
N GLN A 229 29.83 -1.73 79.79
CA GLN A 229 31.09 -1.39 80.44
C GLN A 229 31.01 -0.08 81.21
N ARG A 230 30.42 0.98 80.63
CA ARG A 230 30.16 2.24 81.33
C ARG A 230 29.23 2.07 82.53
N ASN A 231 28.19 1.25 82.42
CA ASN A 231 27.30 0.95 83.53
C ASN A 231 28.01 0.16 84.64
N LEU A 232 28.86 -0.82 84.30
CA LEU A 232 29.69 -1.52 85.26
C LEU A 232 30.69 -0.58 85.93
N ALA A 233 31.37 0.29 85.17
CA ALA A 233 32.27 1.32 85.70
C ALA A 233 31.52 2.32 86.60
N ARG A 234 30.29 2.70 86.23
CA ARG A 234 29.41 3.55 87.04
C ARG A 234 28.95 2.83 88.31
N ILE A 235 28.63 1.55 88.28
CA ILE A 235 28.28 0.75 89.47
C ILE A 235 29.50 0.59 90.38
N ALA A 236 30.68 0.31 89.82
CA ALA A 236 31.94 0.32 90.56
C ALA A 236 32.24 1.70 91.18
N GLY A 237 31.87 2.79 90.49
CA GLY A 237 31.93 4.16 91.02
C GLY A 237 30.80 4.51 92.01
N LEU A 238 29.63 3.88 91.90
CA LEU A 238 28.47 4.08 92.79
C LEU A 238 28.57 3.30 94.10
N ALA A 239 29.50 2.35 94.21
CA ALA A 239 29.93 1.81 95.51
C ALA A 239 30.53 2.90 96.44
N GLY A 240 30.67 4.14 95.96
CA GLY A 240 31.01 5.33 96.75
C GLY A 240 30.00 6.49 96.75
N ALA A 241 28.80 6.39 96.15
CA ALA A 241 27.84 7.51 96.17
C ALA A 241 26.38 7.10 95.96
N THR A 242 25.55 7.43 96.94
CA THR A 242 24.11 7.14 97.07
C THR A 242 23.18 8.13 96.33
N GLY A 243 22.11 7.60 95.70
CA GLY A 243 20.82 8.28 95.36
C GLY A 243 20.81 9.11 94.06
N ALA A 244 19.73 9.31 93.27
CA ALA A 244 18.31 8.90 93.20
C ALA A 244 17.80 9.19 91.75
N PRO A 245 16.57 8.81 91.33
CA PRO A 245 16.20 8.50 89.94
C PRO A 245 15.32 9.56 89.23
N GLY A 246 15.22 9.49 87.88
CA GLY A 246 14.05 10.00 87.15
C GLY A 246 14.32 10.52 85.74
N ALA A 247 13.92 9.76 84.71
CA ALA A 247 13.71 10.30 83.36
C ALA A 247 12.62 9.48 82.64
N THR A 248 11.38 9.96 82.74
CA THR A 248 10.21 9.48 82.01
C THR A 248 10.27 9.92 80.55
N GLY A 249 10.41 8.96 79.65
CA GLY A 249 10.35 9.17 78.20
C GLY A 249 8.91 9.16 77.70
N THR A 250 8.50 10.30 77.17
CA THR A 250 7.23 10.58 76.51
C THR A 250 7.06 9.72 75.26
N ALA A 251 6.15 8.73 75.32
CA ALA A 251 5.62 8.03 74.16
C ALA A 251 4.74 8.99 73.35
N GLN A 252 5.40 9.69 72.43
CA GLN A 252 4.78 10.59 71.48
C GLN A 252 3.86 9.78 70.57
N ARG A 253 2.57 10.06 70.71
CA ARG A 253 1.49 9.67 69.81
C ARG A 253 1.93 9.93 68.36
N ALA A 254 2.19 8.87 67.62
CA ALA A 254 2.31 8.93 66.17
C ALA A 254 1.63 7.70 65.58
N SER A 255 0.81 7.96 64.57
CA SER A 255 0.04 7.02 63.74
C SER A 255 -1.20 6.39 64.38
N GLY A 256 -2.27 7.18 64.42
CA GLY A 256 -3.64 6.66 64.38
C GLY A 256 -3.88 5.97 63.03
N GLY A 257 -4.18 4.68 63.08
CA GLY A 257 -4.75 3.91 61.98
C GLY A 257 -6.21 3.63 62.28
N GLY A 258 -7.12 4.25 61.52
CA GLY A 258 -8.56 3.98 61.58
C GLY A 258 -9.40 5.25 61.58
N SER A 259 -10.00 5.56 60.42
CA SER A 259 -11.19 6.41 60.14
C SER A 259 -11.38 7.78 60.82
N SER A 260 -10.51 8.21 61.72
CA SER A 260 -10.67 9.43 62.52
C SER A 260 -10.12 10.68 61.85
N SER A 261 -9.37 10.54 60.74
CA SER A 261 -8.93 11.68 59.95
C SER A 261 -10.03 12.12 58.99
N TYR A 262 -10.07 13.42 58.70
CA TYR A 262 -11.02 14.01 57.76
C TYR A 262 -11.09 13.27 56.42
N GLY A 263 -9.94 12.88 55.85
CA GLY A 263 -9.87 12.09 54.62
C GLY A 263 -10.52 10.70 54.72
N GLY A 264 -10.53 10.08 55.90
CA GLY A 264 -11.24 8.81 56.13
C GLY A 264 -12.77 8.97 56.13
N ARG A 265 -13.29 10.11 56.61
CA ARG A 265 -14.72 10.43 56.52
C ARG A 265 -15.15 10.73 55.09
N VAL A 266 -14.31 11.45 54.34
CA VAL A 266 -14.57 11.70 52.93
C VAL A 266 -14.55 10.40 52.13
N SER A 267 -13.54 9.53 52.34
CA SER A 267 -13.47 8.25 51.63
C SER A 267 -14.67 7.36 51.98
N ALA A 268 -15.14 7.35 53.23
CA ALA A 268 -16.30 6.59 53.66
C ALA A 268 -17.61 7.00 52.95
N ILE A 269 -17.80 8.29 52.63
CA ILE A 269 -18.99 8.77 51.92
C ILE A 269 -18.88 8.53 50.41
N VAL A 270 -17.68 8.66 49.85
CA VAL A 270 -17.45 8.49 48.41
C VAL A 270 -17.44 7.00 48.01
N LYS A 271 -16.88 6.11 48.85
CA LYS A 271 -16.73 4.67 48.57
C LYS A 271 -18.01 3.95 48.17
N PRO A 272 -19.17 4.11 48.84
CA PRO A 272 -20.42 3.46 48.42
C PRO A 272 -20.93 3.95 47.06
N ASN A 273 -20.48 5.11 46.57
CA ASN A 273 -20.83 5.63 45.25
C ASN A 273 -19.94 5.09 44.12
N ILE A 274 -18.87 4.35 44.43
CA ILE A 274 -17.97 3.76 43.44
C ILE A 274 -18.62 2.50 42.84
N VAL A 275 -19.09 2.62 41.61
CA VAL A 275 -19.63 1.49 40.84
C VAL A 275 -18.52 0.95 39.95
N PHE A 276 -17.94 -0.18 40.33
CA PHE A 276 -16.90 -0.88 39.56
C PHE A 276 -17.31 -2.35 39.37
N THR A 277 -17.59 -2.73 38.13
CA THR A 277 -18.16 -4.04 37.78
C THR A 277 -17.11 -5.07 37.33
N GLU A 278 -15.84 -4.69 37.21
CA GLU A 278 -14.77 -5.58 36.76
C GLU A 278 -14.05 -6.25 37.94
N ASN A 279 -13.66 -7.52 37.78
CA ASN A 279 -12.86 -8.21 38.79
C ASN A 279 -11.38 -7.87 38.62
N ALA A 280 -10.95 -6.77 39.23
CA ALA A 280 -9.53 -6.50 39.43
C ALA A 280 -8.99 -7.44 40.52
N GLN A 281 -8.04 -8.31 40.15
CA GLN A 281 -7.37 -9.27 41.04
C GLN A 281 -6.34 -8.58 41.96
N ASP A 282 -5.82 -7.44 41.52
CA ASP A 282 -4.94 -6.55 42.28
C ASP A 282 -5.78 -5.45 42.94
N ASN A 283 -5.54 -5.11 44.22
CA ASN A 283 -6.31 -4.11 44.95
C ASN A 283 -5.88 -2.70 44.49
N PRO A 284 -6.58 -2.09 43.51
CA PRO A 284 -6.07 -0.90 42.84
C PRO A 284 -6.16 0.30 43.80
N THR A 285 -5.06 1.06 43.89
CA THR A 285 -4.90 2.18 44.81
C THR A 285 -4.75 3.48 44.01
N ALA A 286 -5.77 4.33 44.00
CA ALA A 286 -5.78 5.61 43.28
C ALA A 286 -5.58 6.77 44.27
N LEU A 287 -4.64 7.69 43.98
CA LEU A 287 -4.50 8.94 44.74
C LEU A 287 -5.15 10.08 43.97
N VAL A 288 -6.18 10.68 44.57
CA VAL A 288 -6.98 11.73 43.95
C VAL A 288 -6.94 12.99 44.82
N GLU A 289 -6.64 14.12 44.19
CA GLU A 289 -6.82 15.45 44.75
C GLU A 289 -8.28 15.87 44.56
N VAL A 290 -8.95 16.29 45.62
CA VAL A 290 -10.30 16.86 45.59
C VAL A 290 -10.21 18.30 46.07
N ARG A 291 -10.82 19.22 45.33
CA ARG A 291 -10.93 20.63 45.67
C ARG A 291 -12.36 20.94 46.04
N ALA A 292 -12.56 21.52 47.21
CA ALA A 292 -13.86 21.87 47.72
C ALA A 292 -13.94 23.35 48.08
N ALA A 293 -15.11 23.94 47.90
CA ALA A 293 -15.43 25.26 48.38
C ALA A 293 -15.68 25.24 49.91
N PRO A 294 -15.65 26.40 50.59
CA PRO A 294 -15.82 26.47 52.05
C PRO A 294 -17.15 25.93 52.58
N ASP A 295 -18.16 25.83 51.72
CA ASP A 295 -19.47 25.23 51.99
C ASP A 295 -19.48 23.69 51.93
N GLY A 296 -18.39 23.08 51.43
CA GLY A 296 -18.23 21.65 51.20
C GLY A 296 -18.46 21.21 49.75
N THR A 297 -18.92 22.11 48.87
CA THR A 297 -19.22 21.75 47.48
C THR A 297 -17.94 21.41 46.71
N ILE A 298 -17.92 20.27 46.02
CA ILE A 298 -16.77 19.84 45.23
C ILE A 298 -16.66 20.70 43.97
N VAL A 299 -15.59 21.48 43.87
CA VAL A 299 -15.31 22.38 42.74
C VAL A 299 -14.46 21.68 41.68
N GLY A 300 -13.63 20.71 42.09
CA GLY A 300 -12.78 19.99 41.15
C GLY A 300 -12.16 18.75 41.73
N ARG A 301 -11.67 17.89 40.84
CA ARG A 301 -10.96 16.65 41.18
C ARG A 301 -9.86 16.39 40.17
N LYS A 302 -8.74 15.85 40.62
CA LYS A 302 -7.58 15.53 39.78
C LYS A 302 -6.95 14.23 40.24
N LEU A 303 -6.75 13.30 39.33
CA LEU A 303 -5.99 12.08 39.59
C LEU A 303 -4.50 12.43 39.70
N ILE A 304 -3.90 12.27 40.88
CA ILE A 304 -2.46 12.47 41.10
C ILE A 304 -1.70 11.21 40.71
N LYS A 305 -2.21 10.04 41.15
CA LYS A 305 -1.60 8.74 40.86
C LYS A 305 -2.67 7.77 40.40
N SER A 306 -2.52 7.28 39.17
CA SER A 306 -3.35 6.22 38.62
C SER A 306 -3.15 4.93 39.41
N SER A 307 -4.23 4.20 39.61
CA SER A 307 -4.20 2.87 40.24
C SER A 307 -3.67 1.76 39.34
N GLY A 308 -3.36 2.07 38.07
CA GLY A 308 -3.02 1.08 37.06
C GLY A 308 -4.23 0.43 36.38
N ASN A 309 -5.45 0.67 36.88
CA ASN A 309 -6.70 0.30 36.22
C ASN A 309 -7.54 1.54 35.90
N LYS A 310 -7.68 1.83 34.60
CA LYS A 310 -8.42 2.99 34.11
C LYS A 310 -9.90 2.97 34.51
N ALA A 311 -10.54 1.80 34.48
CA ALA A 311 -11.94 1.66 34.86
C ALA A 311 -12.14 1.89 36.37
N TRP A 312 -11.16 1.53 37.21
CA TRP A 312 -11.18 1.88 38.64
C TRP A 312 -11.00 3.39 38.84
N ASP A 313 -10.01 3.98 38.18
CA ASP A 313 -9.73 5.41 38.27
C ASP A 313 -10.96 6.24 37.85
N GLU A 314 -11.59 5.91 36.71
CA GLU A 314 -12.81 6.55 36.21
C GLU A 314 -14.02 6.36 37.16
N ALA A 315 -14.16 5.18 37.77
CA ALA A 315 -15.22 4.91 38.74
C ALA A 315 -15.08 5.73 40.03
N VAL A 316 -13.87 5.82 40.59
CA VAL A 316 -13.55 6.68 41.76
C VAL A 316 -13.87 8.13 41.42
N LEU A 317 -13.41 8.54 40.26
CA LEU A 317 -13.63 9.85 39.69
C LEU A 317 -15.13 10.18 39.61
N LYS A 318 -15.95 9.30 39.04
CA LYS A 318 -17.41 9.48 38.93
C LYS A 318 -18.13 9.47 40.29
N ALA A 319 -17.62 8.71 41.26
CA ALA A 319 -18.16 8.67 42.61
C ALA A 319 -17.95 9.98 43.36
N ILE A 320 -16.83 10.67 43.13
CA ILE A 320 -16.56 11.99 43.68
C ILE A 320 -17.59 13.00 43.15
N ASP A 321 -17.85 13.01 41.84
CA ASP A 321 -18.90 13.88 41.26
C ASP A 321 -20.27 13.58 41.84
N LYS A 322 -20.60 12.29 42.00
CA LYS A 322 -21.89 11.85 42.55
C LYS A 322 -22.08 12.26 44.01
N THR A 323 -20.99 12.40 44.76
CA THR A 323 -21.03 12.80 46.17
C THR A 323 -21.37 14.29 46.31
N ALA A 324 -20.95 15.14 45.36
CA ALA A 324 -21.21 16.57 45.22
C ALA A 324 -20.78 17.48 46.40
N VAL A 325 -20.97 17.06 47.64
CA VAL A 325 -20.70 17.84 48.87
C VAL A 325 -19.92 16.98 49.86
N LEU A 326 -18.80 17.51 50.35
CA LEU A 326 -17.96 16.90 51.37
C LEU A 326 -18.49 17.16 52.79
N PRO A 327 -18.30 16.22 53.73
CA PRO A 327 -18.62 16.44 55.14
C PRO A 327 -17.75 17.57 55.70
N ARG A 328 -18.26 18.30 56.69
CA ARG A 328 -17.46 19.29 57.42
C ARG A 328 -16.50 18.60 58.38
N ASP A 329 -15.35 19.20 58.61
CA ASP A 329 -14.37 18.71 59.58
C ASP A 329 -14.86 18.96 61.02
N ILE A 330 -14.12 18.46 62.02
CA ILE A 330 -14.40 18.68 63.44
C ILE A 330 -14.43 20.17 63.80
N ASP A 331 -13.69 20.98 63.06
CA ASP A 331 -13.61 22.44 63.23
C ASP A 331 -14.70 23.18 62.42
N GLY A 332 -15.64 22.46 61.80
CA GLY A 332 -16.73 23.02 60.99
C GLY A 332 -16.29 23.57 59.62
N THR A 333 -15.00 23.54 59.31
CA THR A 333 -14.39 23.97 58.05
C THR A 333 -14.19 22.80 57.09
N VAL A 334 -14.01 23.12 55.81
CA VAL A 334 -13.66 22.14 54.77
C VAL A 334 -12.31 22.55 54.16
N PRO A 335 -11.29 21.68 54.17
CA PRO A 335 -10.02 21.95 53.51
C PRO A 335 -10.23 22.23 52.01
N PRO A 336 -9.62 23.31 51.47
CA PRO A 336 -9.83 23.70 50.06
C PRO A 336 -9.21 22.72 49.06
N VAL A 337 -8.16 21.99 49.47
CA VAL A 337 -7.49 20.96 48.68
C VAL A 337 -7.20 19.78 49.60
N LEU A 338 -7.61 18.57 49.19
CA LEU A 338 -7.40 17.35 49.96
C LEU A 338 -6.93 16.22 49.04
N GLU A 339 -5.87 15.53 49.43
CA GLU A 339 -5.41 14.32 48.76
C GLU A 339 -5.99 13.09 49.47
N ILE A 340 -6.70 12.25 48.74
CA ILE A 340 -7.38 11.07 49.27
C ILE A 340 -6.93 9.84 48.50
N ASN A 341 -6.58 8.81 49.26
CA ASN A 341 -6.27 7.51 48.70
C ASN A 341 -7.52 6.63 48.67
N PHE A 342 -7.91 6.15 47.48
CA PHE A 342 -9.03 5.25 47.27
C PHE A 342 -8.56 3.84 46.94
N ARG A 343 -8.95 2.89 47.80
CA ARG A 343 -8.71 1.46 47.63
C ARG A 343 -10.02 0.68 47.61
N ARG A 344 -10.06 -0.38 46.81
CA ARG A 344 -11.26 -1.23 46.70
C ARG A 344 -11.53 -1.99 48.00
N ARG A 345 -10.48 -2.57 48.58
CA ARG A 345 -10.51 -3.24 49.89
C ARG A 345 -9.63 -2.44 50.85
N ASP A 346 -10.22 -1.94 51.95
CA ASP A 346 -9.53 -1.38 53.12
C ASP A 346 -9.81 -2.27 54.33
#